data_AF-A0A1V5L0Y1-F1
#
_entry.id   AF-A0A1V5L0Y1-F1
#
_cell.length_a   1.000
_cell.length_b   1.000
_cell.length_c   1.000
_cell.angle_alpha   90.00
_cell.angle_beta   90.00
_cell.angle_gamma   90.00
#
_symmetry.space_group_name_H-M   'P 1'
#
loop_
_entity.id
_entity.type
_entity.pdbx_description
1 polymer ?
#
loop_
_entity_poly.entity_id
_entity_poly.type
_entity_poly.pdbx_seq_one_letter_code
_entity_poly.pdbx_strand_id
1 'polypeptide(L)'
;MLGRKNLSKGIKVEVGEKEAAVDAFVIMEYGIRIPDVAAQIQESIKGAVERMTGLTVVEVNVNVQGVAFGSEARDEEHRVR
;
A
#
# COMPACT_ATOMS: atom_id res chain seq x y z
N MET A 1 16.61 -4.63 -11.50
CA MET A 1 16.57 -4.21 -10.07
C MET A 1 15.50 -3.14 -9.84
N LEU A 2 14.27 -3.52 -9.44
CA LEU A 2 13.38 -2.59 -8.74
C LEU A 2 13.82 -2.54 -7.28
N GLY A 3 14.97 -1.91 -7.09
CA GLY A 3 15.58 -1.73 -5.78
C GLY A 3 14.74 -0.73 -4.98
N ARG A 4 14.21 -1.20 -3.84
CA ARG A 4 14.42 -0.59 -2.51
C ARG A 4 14.35 0.94 -2.35
N LYS A 5 13.70 1.69 -3.24
CA LYS A 5 13.59 3.16 -3.18
C LYS A 5 12.14 3.59 -2.99
N ASN A 6 11.87 3.99 -1.75
CA ASN A 6 10.70 4.72 -1.25
C ASN A 6 9.44 3.90 -0.97
N LEU A 7 9.43 3.25 0.20
CA LEU A 7 8.20 2.83 0.91
C LEU A 7 7.19 3.99 1.09
N SER A 8 7.68 5.24 1.08
CA SER A 8 6.92 6.47 1.30
C SER A 8 6.16 7.01 0.08
N LYS A 9 6.23 6.39 -1.10
CA LYS A 9 5.45 6.84 -2.28
C LYS A 9 4.07 6.20 -2.40
N GLY A 10 3.82 5.12 -1.67
CA GLY A 10 2.55 4.40 -1.72
C GLY A 10 1.52 4.85 -0.68
N ILE A 11 1.89 5.70 0.29
CA ILE A 11 0.99 6.11 1.38
C ILE A 11 1.19 7.59 1.66
N LYS A 12 0.10 8.36 1.57
CA LYS A 12 0.01 9.75 1.99
C LYS A 12 -0.82 9.80 3.26
N VAL A 13 -0.36 10.53 4.26
CA VAL A 13 -1.07 10.71 5.53
C VAL A 13 -1.20 12.20 5.79
N GLU A 14 -2.41 12.63 6.09
CA GLU A 14 -2.71 13.97 6.57
C GLU A 14 -3.03 13.88 8.06
N VAL A 15 -2.29 14.62 8.87
CA VAL A 15 -2.40 14.60 10.33
C VAL A 15 -2.91 15.94 10.84
N GLY A 16 -3.95 15.90 11.66
CA GLY A 16 -4.40 17.01 12.48
C GLY A 16 -3.96 16.85 13.94
N GLU A 17 -4.53 17.65 14.84
CA GLU A 17 -4.20 17.59 16.27
C GLU A 17 -4.72 16.32 16.96
N LYS A 18 -5.83 15.76 16.49
CA LYS A 18 -6.50 14.59 17.06
C LYS A 18 -6.87 13.52 16.05
N GLU A 19 -6.82 13.86 14.78
CA GLU A 19 -7.36 13.04 13.69
C GLU A 19 -6.31 12.80 12.61
N ALA A 20 -6.46 11.70 11.89
CA ALA A 20 -5.64 11.38 10.74
C ALA A 20 -6.50 10.85 9.58
N ALA A 21 -6.17 11.27 8.36
CA ALA A 21 -6.70 10.73 7.12
C ALA A 21 -5.55 10.08 6.33
N VAL A 22 -5.82 8.91 5.73
CA VAL A 22 -4.78 8.13 5.03
C VAL A 22 -5.23 7.79 3.62
N ASP A 23 -4.40 8.11 2.64
CA ASP A 23 -4.52 7.63 1.27
C ASP A 23 -3.42 6.59 0.98
N ALA A 24 -3.83 5.35 0.69
CA ALA A 24 -2.95 4.29 0.24
C ALA A 24 -3.08 4.10 -1.27
N PHE A 25 -1.97 4.05 -1.98
CA PHE A 25 -1.86 3.85 -3.41
C PHE A 25 -1.19 2.51 -3.68
N VAL A 26 -1.95 1.56 -4.20
CA VAL A 26 -1.55 0.16 -4.27
C VAL A 26 -1.70 -0.41 -5.68
N ILE A 27 -0.90 -1.42 -5.98
CA ILE A 27 -1.06 -2.28 -7.16
C ILE A 27 -1.52 -3.64 -6.62
N MET A 28 -2.60 -4.16 -7.17
CA MET A 28 -3.20 -5.43 -6.74
C MET A 28 -2.72 -6.56 -7.65
N GLU A 29 -2.50 -7.76 -7.13
CA GLU A 29 -2.17 -8.90 -7.99
C GLU A 29 -3.40 -9.39 -8.77
N TYR A 30 -3.19 -9.97 -9.95
CA TYR A 30 -4.28 -10.62 -10.67
C TYR A 30 -4.77 -11.86 -9.89
N GLY A 31 -6.09 -12.08 -9.89
CA GLY A 31 -6.71 -13.24 -9.26
C GLY A 31 -7.09 -13.05 -7.78
N ILE A 32 -6.82 -11.89 -7.18
CA ILE A 32 -7.29 -11.56 -5.82
C ILE A 32 -8.62 -10.82 -5.85
N ARG A 33 -9.41 -10.98 -4.78
CA ARG A 33 -10.61 -10.19 -4.55
C ARG A 33 -10.20 -8.84 -3.96
N ILE A 34 -10.15 -7.82 -4.81
CA ILE A 34 -9.76 -6.45 -4.42
C ILE A 34 -10.48 -5.96 -3.15
N PRO A 35 -11.81 -6.14 -2.98
CA PRO A 35 -12.49 -5.67 -1.77
C PRO A 35 -11.97 -6.29 -0.48
N ASP A 36 -11.62 -7.59 -0.50
CA ASP A 36 -11.15 -8.31 0.68
C ASP A 36 -9.78 -7.80 1.11
N VAL A 37 -8.88 -7.59 0.14
CA VAL A 37 -7.53 -7.07 0.40
C VAL A 37 -7.58 -5.59 0.79
N ALA A 38 -8.44 -4.79 0.15
CA ALA A 38 -8.64 -3.39 0.53
C ALA A 38 -9.14 -3.26 1.97
N ALA A 39 -10.11 -4.09 2.39
CA ALA A 39 -10.60 -4.10 3.78
C ALA A 39 -9.48 -4.43 4.78
N GLN A 40 -8.64 -5.43 4.48
CA GLN A 40 -7.50 -5.79 5.31
C GLN A 40 -6.46 -4.66 5.41
N ILE A 41 -6.21 -3.97 4.30
CA ILE A 41 -5.33 -2.79 4.27
C ILE A 41 -5.91 -1.68 5.16
N GLN A 42 -7.20 -1.38 5.03
CA GLN A 42 -7.87 -0.36 5.82
C GLN A 42 -7.78 -0.65 7.32
N GLU A 43 -8.08 -1.88 7.74
CA GLU A 43 -8.02 -2.29 9.15
C GLU A 43 -6.58 -2.24 9.69
N SER A 44 -5.61 -2.71 8.90
CA SER A 44 -4.20 -2.70 9.28
C SER A 44 -3.67 -1.28 9.48
N ILE A 45 -3.95 -0.38 8.53
CA ILE A 45 -3.54 1.02 8.59
C ILE A 45 -4.21 1.70 9.77
N LYS A 46 -5.54 1.59 9.89
CA LYS A 46 -6.29 2.21 10.99
C LYS A 46 -5.73 1.78 12.34
N GLY A 47 -5.66 0.47 12.57
CA GLY A 47 -5.17 -0.06 13.84
C GLY A 47 -3.72 0.33 14.13
N ALA A 48 -2.84 0.36 13.11
CA ALA A 48 -1.46 0.79 13.31
C ALA A 48 -1.36 2.26 13.71
N VAL A 49 -2.04 3.16 12.98
CA VAL A 49 -2.00 4.60 13.25
C VAL A 49 -2.60 4.90 14.62
N GLU A 50 -3.80 4.40 14.92
CA GLU A 50 -4.48 4.67 16.20
C GLU A 50 -3.67 4.16 17.40
N ARG A 51 -3.08 2.95 17.29
CA ARG A 51 -2.26 2.37 18.38
C ARG A 51 -0.92 3.08 18.58
N MET A 52 -0.30 3.55 17.51
CA MET A 52 1.04 4.15 17.58
C MET A 52 1.01 5.62 17.99
N THR A 53 0.00 6.37 17.55
CA THR A 53 -0.05 7.83 17.71
C THR A 53 -1.15 8.30 18.65
N GLY A 54 -2.16 7.47 18.92
CA GLY A 54 -3.36 7.87 19.68
C GLY A 54 -4.30 8.79 18.91
N LEU A 55 -4.02 9.09 17.63
CA LEU A 55 -4.94 9.84 16.78
C LEU A 55 -6.12 8.96 16.38
N THR A 56 -7.28 9.57 16.14
CA THR A 56 -8.46 8.88 15.58
C THR A 56 -8.36 8.87 14.06
N VAL A 57 -8.46 7.71 13.42
CA VAL A 57 -8.43 7.65 11.95
C VAL A 57 -9.85 7.80 11.42
N VAL A 58 -10.11 8.92 10.76
CA VAL A 58 -11.43 9.25 10.22
C VAL A 58 -11.72 8.51 8.92
N GLU A 59 -10.69 8.32 8.09
CA GLU A 59 -10.81 7.61 6.81
C GLU A 59 -9.49 6.94 6.38
N VAL A 60 -9.64 5.84 5.64
CA VAL A 60 -8.54 5.20 4.92
C VAL A 60 -9.01 4.92 3.50
N ASN A 61 -8.48 5.67 2.55
CA ASN A 61 -8.79 5.57 1.14
C ASN A 61 -7.77 4.66 0.44
N VAL A 62 -8.22 3.56 -0.16
CA VAL A 62 -7.36 2.63 -0.90
C VAL A 62 -7.54 2.85 -2.40
N ASN A 63 -6.56 3.50 -3.00
CA ASN A 63 -6.48 3.82 -4.41
C ASN A 63 -5.73 2.71 -5.17
N VAL A 64 -6.46 1.87 -5.89
CA VAL A 64 -5.87 0.83 -6.74
C VAL A 64 -5.43 1.46 -8.06
N GLN A 65 -4.12 1.59 -8.24
CA GLN A 65 -3.52 2.21 -9.43
C GLN A 65 -3.35 1.24 -10.61
N GLY A 66 -3.45 -0.06 -10.36
CA GLY A 66 -3.30 -1.07 -11.40
C GLY A 66 -3.37 -2.49 -10.87
N VAL A 67 -3.38 -3.44 -11.81
CA VAL A 67 -3.31 -4.87 -11.53
C VAL A 67 -2.00 -5.43 -12.08
N ALA A 68 -1.20 -6.03 -11.20
CA ALA A 68 -0.02 -6.78 -11.56
C ALA A 68 -0.44 -8.20 -11.98
N PHE A 69 -0.36 -8.47 -13.27
CA PHE A 69 -0.36 -9.83 -13.79
C PHE A 69 1.07 -10.32 -13.59
N GLY A 70 1.26 -11.24 -12.64
CA GLY A 70 2.60 -11.73 -12.28
C GLY A 70 3.44 -11.94 -13.52
N SER A 71 4.59 -11.26 -13.62
CA SER A 71 5.54 -11.59 -14.66
C SER A 71 5.98 -13.03 -14.39
N GLU A 72 5.89 -13.92 -15.39
CA GLU A 72 6.89 -14.97 -15.51
C GLU A 72 8.23 -14.32 -15.16
N ALA A 73 8.93 -14.88 -14.17
CA ALA A 73 10.20 -14.36 -13.72
C ALA A 73 11.04 -14.04 -14.98
N ARG A 74 11.23 -12.75 -15.25
CA ARG A 74 12.21 -12.34 -16.26
C ARG A 74 13.56 -12.68 -15.65
N ASP A 75 14.02 -13.88 -15.99
CA ASP A 75 15.42 -14.26 -16.04
C ASP A 75 16.17 -13.26 -16.93
N GLU A 76 16.53 -12.11 -16.36
CA GLU A 76 17.52 -11.19 -16.93
C GLU A 76 18.54 -10.81 -15.86
N GLU A 77 19.19 -11.84 -15.30
CA GLU A 77 20.53 -11.72 -14.72
C GLU A 77 21.43 -12.85 -15.22
N HIS A 78 21.49 -13.06 -16.55
CA HIS A 78 22.60 -13.78 -17.16
C HIS A 78 22.86 -13.32 -18.60
N ARG A 79 23.80 -12.37 -18.72
CA ARG A 79 24.59 -11.87 -19.87
C ARG A 79 24.68 -10.36 -19.68
N VAL A 80 25.84 -9.76 -19.43
CA VAL A 80 27.06 -9.87 -20.24
C VAL A 80 28.29 -9.76 -19.34
N ARG A 81 29.33 -10.49 -19.73
CA ARG A 81 30.73 -10.36 -19.32
C ARG A 81 31.21 -8.91 -19.23
#